data_AF-I5D602-F1
#
_entry.id   AF-I5D602-F1
#
_cell.length_a   1.000
_cell.length_b   1.000
_cell.length_c   1.000
_cell.angle_alpha   90.00
_cell.angle_beta   90.00
_cell.angle_gamma   90.00
#
_symmetry.space_group_name_H-M   'P 1'
#
loop_
_entity.id
_entity.type
_entity.pdbx_description
1 polymer ?
#
loop_
_entity_poly.entity_id
_entity_poly.type
_entity_poly.pdbx_seq_one_letter_code
_entity_poly.pdbx_strand_id
1 'polypeptide(L)'
;MKRVAIFYNAGTEFPWVLKHPKKEEIIGQFRSRKDAVFWYISFKLETLILLLNEKNEQVGQIAYIKDPDYNNKFIMIPQSSGLDANETYSSLCEEFEIDPLKFYKLNTDAEIDEYIKHLKFSYSADPKTYFESRYEIKKRSKEEYLNADAKVKIKQIELAGLSELDRHTRSEAAKELDDLSVTNTIVIEPSVSVKENAMSVMKSGITSEKEVMSEARNEAAEKEVMSSSVVIEKEKVADSKEAMMSSDEAKSAQTDSSMQMPATMSSSKKQKSVGRIIGYVILALITLGVITFGVICLLDWLGTTDLLPFISPK
;
A
#
# COMPACT_ATOMS: atom_id res chain seq x y z
N MET A 1 -11.22 -3.68 8.14
CA MET A 1 -10.71 -3.02 6.91
C MET A 1 -10.91 -3.94 5.71
N LYS A 2 -11.01 -3.40 4.50
CA LYS A 2 -11.22 -4.20 3.28
C LYS A 2 -9.90 -4.81 2.79
N ARG A 3 -9.98 -5.79 1.88
CA ARG A 3 -8.82 -6.40 1.23
C ARG A 3 -9.08 -6.55 -0.27
N VAL A 4 -8.16 -6.11 -1.10
CA VAL A 4 -8.19 -6.30 -2.55
C VAL A 4 -6.84 -6.77 -3.05
N ALA A 5 -6.81 -7.30 -4.25
CA ALA A 5 -5.60 -7.61 -4.98
C ALA A 5 -5.74 -7.13 -6.42
N ILE A 6 -4.62 -6.72 -7.00
CA ILE A 6 -4.51 -6.35 -8.40
C ILE A 6 -3.80 -7.51 -9.10
N PHE A 7 -4.57 -8.30 -9.86
CA PHE A 7 -4.09 -9.45 -10.61
C PHE A 7 -3.74 -9.04 -12.04
N TYR A 8 -2.87 -9.80 -12.68
CA TYR A 8 -2.56 -9.66 -14.10
C TYR A 8 -3.32 -10.69 -14.93
N ASN A 9 -4.00 -10.24 -15.98
CA ASN A 9 -4.72 -11.06 -16.94
C ASN A 9 -4.28 -10.68 -18.37
N ALA A 10 -3.41 -11.51 -18.95
CA ALA A 10 -2.87 -11.30 -20.28
C ALA A 10 -3.97 -11.35 -21.37
N GLY A 11 -3.73 -10.64 -22.49
CA GLY A 11 -4.60 -10.73 -23.67
C GLY A 11 -5.87 -9.86 -23.62
N THR A 12 -5.96 -8.92 -22.68
CA THR A 12 -7.05 -7.93 -22.61
C THR A 12 -6.50 -6.52 -22.81
N GLU A 13 -7.32 -5.56 -23.25
CA GLU A 13 -6.91 -4.15 -23.32
C GLU A 13 -6.54 -3.58 -21.94
N PHE A 14 -7.16 -4.12 -20.88
CA PHE A 14 -7.00 -3.70 -19.51
C PHE A 14 -6.50 -4.87 -18.65
N PRO A 15 -5.18 -5.20 -18.70
CA PRO A 15 -4.67 -6.43 -18.12
C PRO A 15 -4.67 -6.45 -16.58
N TRP A 16 -4.78 -5.32 -15.91
CA TRP A 16 -4.72 -5.26 -14.44
C TRP A 16 -6.10 -5.33 -13.82
N VAL A 17 -6.43 -6.45 -13.17
CA VAL A 17 -7.76 -6.76 -12.65
C VAL A 17 -7.80 -6.52 -11.13
N LEU A 18 -8.62 -5.58 -10.69
CA LEU A 18 -8.86 -5.30 -9.29
C LEU A 18 -10.04 -6.13 -8.77
N LYS A 19 -9.80 -6.99 -7.78
CA LYS A 19 -10.86 -7.78 -7.11
C LYS A 19 -10.46 -8.25 -5.73
N HIS A 20 -11.42 -8.76 -4.95
CA HIS A 20 -11.08 -9.48 -3.72
C HIS A 20 -10.44 -10.85 -4.07
N PRO A 21 -9.35 -11.28 -3.39
CA PRO A 21 -8.62 -12.51 -3.74
C PRO A 21 -9.47 -13.79 -3.76
N LYS A 22 -10.53 -13.82 -2.94
CA LYS A 22 -11.45 -14.97 -2.81
C LYS A 22 -12.80 -14.80 -3.54
N LYS A 23 -13.02 -13.68 -4.25
CA LYS A 23 -14.23 -13.47 -5.05
C LYS A 23 -13.89 -13.60 -6.54
N GLU A 24 -14.82 -14.16 -7.30
CA GLU A 24 -14.72 -14.22 -8.77
C GLU A 24 -15.12 -12.89 -9.40
N GLU A 25 -16.12 -12.22 -8.83
CA GLU A 25 -16.59 -10.90 -9.23
C GLU A 25 -15.45 -9.87 -9.23
N ILE A 26 -15.29 -9.15 -10.35
CA ILE A 26 -14.28 -8.13 -10.57
C ILE A 26 -14.83 -6.76 -10.19
N ILE A 27 -14.00 -5.88 -9.60
CA ILE A 27 -14.36 -4.49 -9.32
C ILE A 27 -14.12 -3.64 -10.58
N GLY A 28 -12.94 -3.79 -11.19
CA GLY A 28 -12.59 -3.14 -12.45
C GLY A 28 -11.32 -3.69 -13.07
N GLN A 29 -11.05 -3.30 -14.30
CA GLN A 29 -9.86 -3.68 -15.07
C GLN A 29 -9.18 -2.42 -15.62
N PHE A 30 -7.86 -2.33 -15.49
CA PHE A 30 -7.06 -1.13 -15.71
C PHE A 30 -5.85 -1.39 -16.62
N ARG A 31 -5.28 -0.31 -17.18
CA ARG A 31 -4.07 -0.37 -18.02
C ARG A 31 -2.78 -0.56 -17.22
N SER A 32 -2.72 -0.03 -16.00
CA SER A 32 -1.60 -0.19 -15.08
C SER A 32 -2.07 -0.46 -13.64
N ARG A 33 -1.18 -0.97 -12.79
CA ARG A 33 -1.43 -1.09 -11.34
C ARG A 33 -1.67 0.27 -10.70
N LYS A 34 -0.90 1.29 -11.11
CA LYS A 34 -1.04 2.67 -10.65
C LYS A 34 -2.46 3.19 -10.88
N ASP A 35 -3.01 2.98 -12.08
CA ASP A 35 -4.39 3.37 -12.40
C ASP A 35 -5.40 2.71 -11.46
N ALA A 36 -5.25 1.40 -11.25
CA ALA A 36 -6.12 0.64 -10.37
C ALA A 36 -6.07 1.15 -8.92
N VAL A 37 -4.86 1.42 -8.40
CA VAL A 37 -4.67 1.96 -7.06
C VAL A 37 -5.27 3.34 -6.95
N PHE A 38 -4.92 4.27 -7.85
CA PHE A 38 -5.38 5.67 -7.80
C PHE A 38 -6.89 5.77 -7.90
N TRP A 39 -7.48 5.03 -8.84
CA TRP A 39 -8.93 4.94 -8.95
C TRP A 39 -9.56 4.39 -7.67
N TYR A 40 -9.03 3.32 -7.10
CA TYR A 40 -9.61 2.67 -5.93
C TYR A 40 -9.50 3.49 -4.64
N ILE A 41 -8.37 4.17 -4.41
CA ILE A 41 -8.17 5.00 -3.20
C ILE A 41 -9.04 6.27 -3.22
N SER A 42 -9.55 6.71 -4.38
CA SER A 42 -10.50 7.82 -4.46
C SER A 42 -11.77 7.58 -3.63
N PHE A 43 -12.15 6.31 -3.42
CA PHE A 43 -13.31 5.93 -2.61
C PHE A 43 -13.09 6.08 -1.09
N LYS A 44 -11.86 6.38 -0.63
CA LYS A 44 -11.52 6.62 0.79
C LYS A 44 -11.94 5.46 1.71
N LEU A 45 -11.69 4.22 1.27
CA LEU A 45 -11.98 3.00 2.04
C LEU A 45 -10.69 2.45 2.65
N GLU A 46 -10.65 2.27 3.97
CA GLU A 46 -9.49 1.63 4.62
C GLU A 46 -9.30 0.20 4.10
N THR A 47 -8.18 -0.04 3.42
CA THR A 47 -7.98 -1.24 2.61
C THR A 47 -6.53 -1.71 2.61
N LEU A 48 -6.32 -3.02 2.55
CA LEU A 48 -5.05 -3.64 2.21
C LEU A 48 -5.09 -4.05 0.74
N ILE A 49 -4.24 -3.44 -0.07
CA ILE A 49 -4.15 -3.68 -1.50
C ILE A 49 -2.94 -4.58 -1.73
N LEU A 50 -3.15 -5.79 -2.23
CA LEU A 50 -2.05 -6.67 -2.62
C LEU A 50 -1.63 -6.37 -4.06
N LEU A 51 -0.32 -6.28 -4.25
CA LEU A 51 0.30 -6.02 -5.54
C LEU A 51 0.90 -7.32 -6.05
N LEU A 52 0.46 -7.74 -7.23
CA LEU A 52 1.00 -8.88 -7.93
C LEU A 52 1.74 -8.42 -9.18
N ASN A 53 2.67 -9.24 -9.66
CA ASN A 53 3.36 -9.03 -10.94
C ASN A 53 2.59 -9.68 -12.10
N GLU A 54 3.16 -9.63 -13.30
CA GLU A 54 2.59 -10.24 -14.51
C GLU A 54 2.46 -11.77 -14.44
N LYS A 55 3.22 -12.41 -13.55
CA LYS A 55 3.12 -13.85 -13.25
C LYS A 55 2.10 -14.16 -12.15
N ASN A 56 1.37 -13.15 -11.66
CA ASN A 56 0.49 -13.23 -10.51
C ASN A 56 1.18 -13.64 -9.19
N GLU A 57 2.47 -13.37 -9.07
CA GLU A 57 3.22 -13.55 -7.82
C GLU A 57 3.09 -12.28 -6.98
N GLN A 58 2.87 -12.41 -5.67
CA GLN A 58 2.77 -11.26 -4.79
C GLN A 58 4.14 -10.61 -4.61
N VAL A 59 4.27 -9.36 -5.06
CA VAL A 59 5.50 -8.56 -5.03
C VAL A 59 5.49 -7.48 -3.96
N GLY A 60 4.30 -7.11 -3.49
CA GLY A 60 4.15 -6.21 -2.37
C GLY A 60 2.70 -6.04 -1.92
N GLN A 61 2.50 -5.08 -1.04
CA GLN A 61 1.19 -4.64 -0.60
C GLN A 61 1.23 -3.17 -0.17
N ILE A 62 0.08 -2.50 -0.22
CA ILE A 62 -0.10 -1.14 0.29
C ILE A 62 -1.22 -1.18 1.33
N ALA A 63 -0.92 -0.76 2.54
CA ALA A 63 -1.95 -0.47 3.54
C ALA A 63 -2.42 0.98 3.36
N TYR A 64 -3.66 1.15 2.93
CA TYR A 64 -4.34 2.44 2.81
C TYR A 64 -5.24 2.63 4.03
N ILE A 65 -4.79 3.45 4.99
CA ILE A 65 -5.46 3.60 6.30
C ILE A 65 -5.51 5.06 6.74
N LYS A 66 -6.40 5.39 7.67
CA LYS A 66 -6.34 6.67 8.37
C LYS A 66 -5.26 6.65 9.44
N ASP A 67 -4.43 7.68 9.45
CA ASP A 67 -3.38 7.90 10.45
C ASP A 67 -3.85 8.93 11.49
N PRO A 68 -4.04 8.53 12.77
CA PRO A 68 -4.39 9.45 13.85
C PRO A 68 -3.38 10.58 14.03
N ASP A 69 -2.09 10.30 13.82
CA ASP A 69 -0.99 11.26 14.02
C ASP A 69 -0.94 12.30 12.89
N TYR A 70 -1.65 12.04 11.79
CA TYR A 70 -1.77 12.94 10.65
C TYR A 70 -3.21 13.45 10.46
N ASN A 71 -3.82 13.98 11.53
CA ASN A 71 -5.17 14.56 11.50
C ASN A 71 -6.23 13.62 10.91
N ASN A 72 -6.10 12.30 11.13
CA ASN A 72 -6.97 11.27 10.56
C ASN A 72 -7.04 11.29 9.01
N LYS A 73 -6.03 11.85 8.35
CA LYS A 73 -5.89 11.78 6.88
C LYS A 73 -5.48 10.37 6.47
N PHE A 74 -5.78 10.04 5.23
CA PHE A 74 -5.37 8.76 4.66
C PHE A 74 -3.90 8.78 4.26
N ILE A 75 -3.19 7.71 4.63
CA ILE A 75 -1.80 7.43 4.26
C ILE A 75 -1.71 6.11 3.49
N MET A 76 -0.65 5.94 2.71
CA MET A 76 -0.34 4.72 1.97
C MET A 76 0.99 4.17 2.46
N ILE A 77 0.96 3.04 3.16
CA ILE A 77 2.17 2.38 3.68
C ILE A 77 2.53 1.23 2.73
N PRO A 78 3.52 1.39 1.84
CA PRO A 78 3.97 0.31 0.98
C PRO A 78 4.84 -0.67 1.75
N GLN A 79 4.74 -1.94 1.36
CA GLN A 79 5.52 -3.03 1.90
C GLN A 79 5.90 -3.96 0.73
N SER A 80 7.20 -4.14 0.51
CA SER A 80 7.72 -5.12 -0.46
C SER A 80 7.55 -6.56 0.07
N SER A 81 7.62 -7.54 -0.82
CA SER A 81 7.62 -8.96 -0.42
C SER A 81 8.92 -9.43 0.25
N GLY A 82 9.96 -8.60 0.30
CA GLY A 82 11.24 -8.90 0.96
C GLY A 82 12.43 -8.20 0.31
N LEU A 83 13.63 -8.43 0.85
CA LEU A 83 14.89 -7.84 0.33
C LEU A 83 15.31 -8.45 -1.02
N ASP A 84 14.94 -9.72 -1.27
CA ASP A 84 15.28 -10.46 -2.51
C ASP A 84 14.21 -10.31 -3.61
N ALA A 85 13.17 -9.50 -3.37
CA ALA A 85 12.11 -9.30 -4.34
C ALA A 85 12.57 -8.34 -5.45
N ASN A 86 12.13 -8.60 -6.68
CA ASN A 86 12.36 -7.70 -7.81
C ASN A 86 11.79 -6.28 -7.57
N GLU A 87 10.80 -6.16 -6.70
CA GLU A 87 10.23 -4.88 -6.28
C GLU A 87 10.65 -4.56 -4.85
N THR A 88 11.33 -3.43 -4.71
CA THR A 88 11.81 -2.90 -3.42
C THR A 88 10.81 -1.91 -2.84
N TYR A 89 10.95 -1.60 -1.55
CA TYR A 89 10.18 -0.53 -0.92
C TYR A 89 10.25 0.80 -1.70
N SER A 90 11.45 1.17 -2.17
CA SER A 90 11.68 2.40 -2.93
C SER A 90 10.96 2.40 -4.29
N SER A 91 11.00 1.29 -5.04
CA SER A 91 10.31 1.21 -6.33
C SER A 91 8.79 1.28 -6.16
N LEU A 92 8.24 0.71 -5.08
CA LEU A 92 6.82 0.86 -4.75
C LEU A 92 6.46 2.31 -4.38
N CYS A 93 7.31 2.99 -3.61
CA CYS A 93 7.08 4.41 -3.31
C CYS A 93 7.08 5.26 -4.58
N GLU A 94 7.99 4.98 -5.50
CA GLU A 94 8.08 5.68 -6.79
C GLU A 94 6.86 5.40 -7.69
N GLU A 95 6.50 4.12 -7.88
CA GLU A 95 5.37 3.71 -8.75
C GLU A 95 4.06 4.37 -8.32
N PHE A 96 3.79 4.42 -7.01
CA PHE A 96 2.54 4.92 -6.46
C PHE A 96 2.62 6.36 -5.93
N GLU A 97 3.73 7.06 -6.21
CA GLU A 97 3.94 8.46 -5.82
C GLU A 97 3.70 8.69 -4.33
N ILE A 98 4.41 7.93 -3.49
CA ILE A 98 4.32 7.96 -2.02
C ILE A 98 5.61 8.55 -1.45
N ASP A 99 5.46 9.48 -0.50
CA ASP A 99 6.58 9.95 0.32
C ASP A 99 7.11 8.78 1.19
N PRO A 100 8.38 8.39 1.03
CA PRO A 100 8.93 7.19 1.68
C PRO A 100 9.16 7.35 3.19
N LEU A 101 9.05 8.56 3.75
CA LEU A 101 9.18 8.79 5.20
C LEU A 101 7.82 9.00 5.86
N LYS A 102 6.95 9.75 5.18
CA LYS A 102 5.67 10.20 5.73
C LYS A 102 4.49 9.33 5.30
N PHE A 103 4.66 8.49 4.28
CA PHE A 103 3.60 7.64 3.70
C PHE A 103 2.44 8.44 3.08
N TYR A 104 2.65 9.73 2.83
CA TYR A 104 1.65 10.58 2.19
C TYR A 104 1.76 10.41 0.69
N LYS A 105 0.63 10.56 0.00
CA LYS A 105 0.62 10.66 -1.45
C LYS A 105 1.27 11.98 -1.82
N LEU A 106 2.18 11.94 -2.78
CA LEU A 106 2.79 13.14 -3.35
C LEU A 106 1.73 13.93 -4.13
N ASN A 107 0.81 13.24 -4.78
CA ASN A 107 -0.31 13.85 -5.48
C ASN A 107 -1.45 14.13 -4.51
N THR A 108 -2.01 15.33 -4.61
CA THR A 108 -3.19 15.76 -3.88
C THR A 108 -4.42 14.96 -4.30
N ASP A 109 -5.46 14.98 -3.45
CA ASP A 109 -6.74 14.35 -3.80
C ASP A 109 -7.34 14.94 -5.09
N ALA A 110 -7.19 16.25 -5.30
CA ALA A 110 -7.68 16.93 -6.50
C ALA A 110 -6.93 16.50 -7.77
N GLU A 111 -5.61 16.34 -7.70
CA GLU A 111 -4.80 15.87 -8.85
C GLU A 111 -5.14 14.42 -9.20
N ILE A 112 -5.36 13.56 -8.21
CA ILE A 112 -5.79 12.18 -8.43
C ILE A 112 -7.20 12.15 -9.03
N ASP A 113 -8.12 12.96 -8.53
CA ASP A 113 -9.48 13.05 -9.08
C ASP A 113 -9.46 13.54 -10.53
N GLU A 114 -8.60 14.51 -10.86
CA GLU A 114 -8.42 14.97 -12.24
C GLU A 114 -7.80 13.89 -13.13
N TYR A 115 -6.77 13.19 -12.65
CA TYR A 115 -6.17 12.05 -13.34
C TYR A 115 -7.22 10.97 -13.67
N ILE A 116 -8.07 10.63 -12.70
CA ILE A 116 -9.09 9.59 -12.84
C ILE A 116 -10.12 9.91 -13.91
N LYS A 117 -10.50 11.19 -14.10
CA LYS A 117 -11.46 11.59 -15.13
C LYS A 117 -11.02 11.21 -16.55
N HIS A 118 -9.71 11.16 -16.78
CA HIS A 118 -9.13 10.85 -18.08
C HIS A 118 -8.74 9.37 -18.22
N LEU A 119 -8.92 8.55 -17.17
CA LEU A 119 -8.63 7.13 -17.21
C LEU A 119 -9.63 6.38 -18.09
N LYS A 120 -9.10 5.52 -18.96
CA LYS A 120 -9.88 4.49 -19.66
C LYS A 120 -9.70 3.18 -18.91
N PHE A 121 -10.80 2.60 -18.46
CA PHE A 121 -10.81 1.35 -17.70
C PHE A 121 -12.19 0.69 -17.81
N SER A 122 -12.27 -0.60 -17.49
CA SER A 122 -13.55 -1.32 -17.38
C SER A 122 -14.02 -1.31 -15.94
N TYR A 123 -15.23 -0.82 -15.69
CA TYR A 123 -15.85 -0.78 -14.37
C TYR A 123 -16.94 -1.85 -14.27
N SER A 124 -16.90 -2.67 -13.22
CA SER A 124 -17.79 -3.83 -13.08
C SER A 124 -18.59 -3.84 -11.78
N ALA A 125 -18.02 -3.40 -10.65
CA ALA A 125 -18.72 -3.38 -9.37
C ALA A 125 -18.30 -2.18 -8.50
N ASP A 126 -19.23 -1.68 -7.68
CA ASP A 126 -18.98 -0.55 -6.77
C ASP A 126 -18.16 -0.98 -5.54
N PRO A 127 -16.95 -0.41 -5.33
CA PRO A 127 -16.13 -0.67 -4.17
C PRO A 127 -16.85 -0.55 -2.82
N LYS A 128 -17.85 0.33 -2.70
CA LYS A 128 -18.55 0.58 -1.43
C LYS A 128 -19.51 -0.55 -1.06
N THR A 129 -20.13 -1.20 -2.04
CA THR A 129 -21.13 -2.27 -1.83
C THR A 129 -20.58 -3.67 -2.10
N TYR A 130 -19.44 -3.77 -2.78
CA TYR A 130 -18.82 -5.02 -3.19
C TYR A 130 -18.39 -5.95 -2.03
N PHE A 131 -18.02 -5.38 -0.87
CA PHE A 131 -17.45 -6.15 0.24
C PHE A 131 -18.48 -6.57 1.28
N GLU A 132 -18.67 -7.87 1.40
CA GLU A 132 -19.39 -8.49 2.50
C GLU A 132 -18.55 -8.48 3.79
N SER A 133 -19.21 -8.40 4.95
CA SER A 133 -18.55 -8.32 6.27
C SER A 133 -17.61 -9.49 6.55
N ARG A 134 -17.91 -10.69 6.02
CA ARG A 134 -17.08 -11.90 6.18
C ARG A 134 -15.68 -11.80 5.55
N TYR A 135 -15.48 -10.85 4.64
CA TYR A 135 -14.21 -10.64 3.94
C TYR A 135 -13.37 -9.51 4.53
N GLU A 136 -13.85 -8.87 5.61
CA GLU A 136 -13.06 -7.85 6.29
C GLU A 136 -11.90 -8.48 7.07
N ILE A 137 -10.79 -7.76 7.09
CA ILE A 137 -9.61 -8.13 7.87
C ILE A 137 -9.43 -7.17 9.05
N LYS A 138 -8.75 -7.63 10.10
CA LYS A 138 -8.40 -6.80 11.26
C LYS A 138 -7.39 -5.73 10.84
N LYS A 139 -7.65 -4.48 11.23
CA LYS A 139 -6.69 -3.37 11.09
C LYS A 139 -5.52 -3.58 12.06
N ARG A 140 -4.30 -3.38 11.58
CA ARG A 140 -3.06 -3.45 12.37
C ARG A 140 -2.51 -2.05 12.66
N SER A 141 -1.51 -1.96 13.54
CA SER A 141 -0.80 -0.69 13.74
C SER A 141 0.03 -0.33 12.50
N LYS A 142 0.45 0.94 12.40
CA LYS A 142 1.28 1.44 11.29
C LYS A 142 2.61 0.67 11.19
N GLU A 143 3.22 0.40 12.34
CA GLU A 143 4.52 -0.28 12.48
C GLU A 143 4.45 -1.75 12.04
N GLU A 144 3.29 -2.39 12.20
CA GLU A 144 3.05 -3.77 11.78
C GLU A 144 2.95 -3.93 10.25
N TYR A 145 2.73 -2.83 9.51
CA TYR A 145 2.75 -2.84 8.04
C TYR A 145 4.15 -2.62 7.45
N LEU A 146 5.13 -2.25 8.27
CA LEU A 146 6.51 -2.03 7.82
C LEU A 146 7.34 -3.31 7.95
N ASN A 147 7.79 -3.86 6.82
CA ASN A 147 8.74 -4.96 6.79
C ASN A 147 10.19 -4.47 7.03
N ALA A 148 11.14 -5.41 7.08
CA ALA A 148 12.56 -5.08 7.30
C ALA A 148 13.13 -4.17 6.20
N ASP A 149 12.81 -4.43 4.92
CA ASP A 149 13.25 -3.61 3.78
C ASP A 149 12.79 -2.15 3.93
N ALA A 150 11.51 -1.92 4.21
CA ALA A 150 10.97 -0.59 4.45
C ALA A 150 11.68 0.12 5.62
N LYS A 151 11.88 -0.59 6.75
CA LYS A 151 12.56 -0.02 7.93
C LYS A 151 14.01 0.39 7.62
N VAL A 152 14.75 -0.47 6.92
CA VAL A 152 16.13 -0.19 6.50
C VAL A 152 16.15 1.02 5.55
N LYS A 153 15.25 1.10 4.58
CA LYS A 153 15.20 2.21 3.61
C LYS A 153 14.81 3.53 4.26
N ILE A 154 13.80 3.53 5.14
CA ILE A 154 13.42 4.71 5.92
C ILE A 154 14.63 5.23 6.70
N LYS A 155 15.35 4.34 7.41
CA LYS A 155 16.56 4.71 8.16
C LYS A 155 17.67 5.25 7.26
N GLN A 156 17.91 4.64 6.10
CA GLN A 156 18.89 5.13 5.14
C GLN A 156 18.57 6.56 4.66
N ILE A 157 17.30 6.85 4.39
CA ILE A 157 16.86 8.19 3.95
C ILE A 157 16.99 9.20 5.10
N GLU A 158 16.58 8.84 6.32
CA GLU A 158 16.77 9.68 7.51
C GLU A 158 18.25 10.03 7.70
N LEU A 159 19.14 9.06 7.51
CA LEU A 159 20.58 9.27 7.65
C LEU A 159 21.20 10.08 6.55
N ALA A 160 20.75 9.91 5.31
CA ALA A 160 21.17 10.77 4.21
C ALA A 160 20.79 12.23 4.51
N GLY A 161 19.57 12.48 4.99
CA GLY A 161 19.12 13.82 5.39
C GLY A 161 19.88 14.41 6.59
N LEU A 162 20.31 13.57 7.55
CA LEU A 162 21.14 14.00 8.68
C LEU A 162 22.61 14.19 8.31
N SER A 163 23.10 13.51 7.27
CA SER A 163 24.48 13.62 6.80
C SER A 163 24.82 15.03 6.27
N GLU A 164 23.80 15.80 5.90
CA GLU A 164 23.93 17.22 5.57
C GLU A 164 24.04 18.13 6.80
N LEU A 165 23.77 17.62 8.02
CA LEU A 165 23.61 18.43 9.23
C LEU A 165 24.66 18.19 10.34
N ASP A 166 25.26 16.99 10.52
CA ASP A 166 26.34 16.81 11.52
C ASP A 166 27.20 15.53 11.37
N ARG A 167 28.48 15.59 11.77
CA ARG A 167 29.46 14.48 11.68
C ARG A 167 29.36 13.46 12.84
N HIS A 168 28.86 13.86 14.01
CA HIS A 168 28.86 13.00 15.20
C HIS A 168 27.72 11.96 15.22
N THR A 169 26.55 12.27 14.67
CA THR A 169 25.38 11.37 14.58
C THR A 169 25.61 10.18 13.64
N ARG A 170 26.61 10.28 12.77
CA ARG A 170 26.98 9.26 11.77
C ARG A 170 27.45 7.94 12.38
N SER A 171 28.08 7.97 13.56
CA SER A 171 28.68 6.76 14.16
C SER A 171 27.68 5.90 14.92
N GLU A 172 26.60 6.46 15.45
CA GLU A 172 25.59 5.69 16.20
C GLU A 172 24.61 5.03 15.26
N ALA A 173 24.15 5.74 14.24
CA ALA A 173 23.17 5.20 13.32
C ALA A 173 23.73 4.24 12.26
N ALA A 174 25.03 4.34 11.92
CA ALA A 174 25.69 3.31 11.13
C ALA A 174 25.70 1.95 11.86
N LYS A 175 25.85 1.96 13.19
CA LYS A 175 25.78 0.74 14.00
C LYS A 175 24.37 0.15 14.03
N GLU A 176 23.32 0.98 14.11
CA GLU A 176 21.93 0.49 14.07
C GLU A 176 21.55 -0.15 12.73
N LEU A 177 22.07 0.35 11.60
CA LEU A 177 21.87 -0.27 10.29
C LEU A 177 22.57 -1.62 10.18
N ASP A 178 23.79 -1.72 10.70
CA ASP A 178 24.51 -3.00 10.75
C ASP A 178 23.74 -4.01 11.61
N ASP A 179 23.21 -3.61 12.77
CA ASP A 179 22.44 -4.50 13.66
C ASP A 179 21.15 -5.04 13.01
N LEU A 180 20.46 -4.22 12.20
CA LEU A 180 19.28 -4.63 11.43
C LEU A 180 19.63 -5.51 10.23
N SER A 181 20.85 -5.41 9.70
CA SER A 181 21.35 -6.27 8.61
C SER A 181 21.88 -7.61 9.13
N VAL A 182 22.50 -7.63 10.31
CA VAL A 182 23.16 -8.80 10.90
C VAL A 182 22.14 -9.77 11.52
N THR A 183 20.97 -9.29 11.96
CA THR A 183 19.92 -10.17 12.52
C THR A 183 19.31 -11.17 11.53
N ASN A 184 19.68 -11.13 10.25
CA ASN A 184 19.30 -12.13 9.24
C ASN A 184 20.45 -13.06 8.79
N THR A 185 21.60 -13.04 9.46
CA THR A 185 22.58 -14.12 9.23
C THR A 185 22.18 -15.31 10.10
N ILE A 186 21.35 -16.19 9.53
CA ILE A 186 21.23 -17.56 10.00
C ILE A 186 22.65 -18.14 10.00
N VAL A 187 23.21 -18.31 11.19
CA VAL A 187 24.37 -19.16 11.42
C VAL A 187 23.95 -20.57 11.01
N ILE A 188 24.27 -20.95 9.78
CA ILE A 188 24.31 -22.35 9.39
C ILE A 188 25.53 -22.92 10.10
N GLU A 189 25.31 -23.45 11.30
CA GLU A 189 26.23 -24.40 11.91
C GLU A 189 26.38 -25.59 10.94
N PRO A 190 27.59 -25.94 10.47
CA PRO A 190 27.79 -27.18 9.76
C PRO A 190 27.77 -28.32 10.80
N SER A 191 26.57 -28.83 11.10
CA SER A 191 26.42 -30.09 11.81
C SER A 191 26.70 -31.26 10.85
N VAL A 192 27.91 -31.80 10.88
CA VAL A 192 28.14 -33.19 10.44
C VAL A 192 29.05 -33.88 11.45
N SER A 193 28.45 -34.66 12.34
CA SER A 193 29.13 -35.67 13.14
C SER A 193 28.75 -37.05 12.64
N VAL A 194 29.68 -37.78 12.02
CA VAL A 194 29.71 -39.25 12.06
C VAL A 194 31.17 -39.72 12.07
N LYS A 195 31.54 -40.39 13.16
CA LYS A 195 32.75 -41.23 13.29
C LYS A 195 32.58 -42.51 12.48
N GLU A 196 33.61 -42.99 11.79
CA GLU A 196 34.40 -44.17 12.20
C GLU A 196 35.46 -44.60 11.15
N ASN A 197 36.47 -45.29 11.68
CA ASN A 197 37.76 -45.66 11.11
C ASN A 197 37.72 -46.62 9.89
N ALA A 198 38.68 -46.49 8.97
CA ALA A 198 39.70 -47.51 8.65
C ALA A 198 40.55 -47.16 7.40
N MET A 199 41.84 -46.90 7.64
CA MET A 199 43.04 -47.33 6.90
C MET A 199 42.89 -47.94 5.48
N SER A 200 43.43 -47.26 4.44
CA SER A 200 44.53 -47.77 3.57
C SER A 200 44.76 -46.92 2.28
N VAL A 201 46.00 -46.41 2.16
CA VAL A 201 46.93 -46.53 1.01
C VAL A 201 46.54 -46.04 -0.42
N MET A 202 47.40 -45.12 -0.91
CA MET A 202 47.92 -44.91 -2.28
C MET A 202 47.29 -43.89 -3.27
N LYS A 203 48.09 -42.83 -3.46
CA LYS A 203 48.77 -42.38 -4.70
C LYS A 203 48.03 -41.55 -5.76
N SER A 204 48.80 -40.56 -6.22
CA SER A 204 48.71 -39.72 -7.42
C SER A 204 47.71 -38.56 -7.33
N GLY A 205 48.01 -37.35 -7.80
CA GLY A 205 49.16 -36.83 -8.50
C GLY A 205 48.96 -35.32 -8.68
N ILE A 206 50.04 -34.57 -8.51
CA ILE A 206 50.14 -33.11 -8.63
C ILE A 206 50.19 -32.73 -10.11
N THR A 207 49.44 -31.69 -10.50
CA THR A 207 49.74 -30.61 -11.49
C THR A 207 48.42 -29.94 -11.86
N SER A 208 48.28 -28.65 -12.13
CA SER A 208 49.18 -27.49 -12.17
C SER A 208 48.29 -26.24 -12.28
N GLU A 209 48.82 -25.12 -11.77
CA GLU A 209 48.27 -23.77 -11.88
C GLU A 209 48.14 -23.29 -13.34
N LYS A 210 47.28 -22.25 -13.50
CA LYS A 210 47.53 -20.99 -14.21
C LYS A 210 46.52 -20.69 -15.33
N GLU A 211 45.58 -19.81 -15.02
CA GLU A 211 44.69 -19.16 -15.98
C GLU A 211 45.02 -17.66 -15.97
N VAL A 212 45.48 -17.14 -17.12
CA VAL A 212 45.67 -15.71 -17.40
C VAL A 212 44.95 -15.40 -18.71
N MET A 213 44.07 -14.41 -18.59
CA MET A 213 43.47 -13.48 -19.55
C MET A 213 43.80 -13.50 -21.06
N SER A 214 42.81 -12.90 -21.74
CA SER A 214 42.84 -12.01 -22.93
C SER A 214 42.39 -12.70 -24.23
N GLU A 215 41.23 -12.35 -24.79
CA GLU A 215 40.83 -11.11 -25.50
C GLU A 215 40.86 -11.35 -27.02
N ALA A 216 39.78 -10.92 -27.69
CA ALA A 216 39.70 -10.40 -29.08
C ALA A 216 38.67 -11.09 -30.02
N ARG A 217 37.75 -10.23 -30.52
CA ARG A 217 37.38 -10.00 -31.94
C ARG A 217 36.75 -11.16 -32.73
N ASN A 218 35.81 -11.01 -33.67
CA ASN A 218 35.17 -9.92 -34.44
C ASN A 218 33.85 -10.55 -34.98
N GLU A 219 32.72 -9.85 -35.02
CA GLU A 219 32.25 -8.97 -36.10
C GLU A 219 31.80 -9.67 -37.42
N ALA A 220 30.52 -9.42 -37.75
CA ALA A 220 29.91 -9.22 -39.08
C ALA A 220 29.30 -10.38 -39.90
N ALA A 221 28.13 -10.03 -40.47
CA ALA A 221 27.57 -10.37 -41.79
C ALA A 221 26.29 -11.23 -41.87
N GLU A 222 25.15 -10.51 -41.95
CA GLU A 222 24.12 -10.53 -43.00
C GLU A 222 23.73 -11.83 -43.76
N LYS A 223 22.42 -12.12 -43.78
CA LYS A 223 21.52 -12.22 -44.96
C LYS A 223 20.10 -12.63 -44.51
N GLU A 224 19.04 -11.85 -44.81
CA GLU A 224 18.13 -12.00 -45.97
C GLU A 224 17.46 -13.40 -46.07
N VAL A 225 16.18 -13.65 -46.38
CA VAL A 225 15.00 -12.89 -46.85
C VAL A 225 13.85 -13.92 -47.02
N MET A 226 12.58 -13.51 -46.79
CA MET A 226 11.31 -14.09 -47.34
C MET A 226 10.91 -15.54 -46.99
N SER A 227 9.65 -16.00 -47.02
CA SER A 227 8.30 -15.50 -47.32
C SER A 227 7.33 -16.69 -47.14
N SER A 228 6.04 -16.39 -46.96
CA SER A 228 4.87 -17.18 -47.44
C SER A 228 4.02 -17.93 -46.41
N SER A 229 2.98 -17.22 -45.95
CA SER A 229 1.53 -17.55 -46.08
C SER A 229 1.08 -18.97 -46.45
N VAL A 230 0.08 -19.51 -45.73
CA VAL A 230 -1.18 -20.09 -46.28
C VAL A 230 -2.35 -19.89 -45.29
N VAL A 231 -3.46 -19.41 -45.84
CA VAL A 231 -4.83 -19.26 -45.31
C VAL A 231 -5.62 -20.54 -45.56
N ILE A 232 -6.46 -21.01 -44.63
CA ILE A 232 -7.78 -21.60 -44.94
C ILE A 232 -8.80 -21.19 -43.87
N GLU A 233 -9.95 -20.76 -44.37
CA GLU A 233 -11.14 -20.20 -43.75
C GLU A 233 -12.33 -21.16 -43.97
N LYS A 234 -13.36 -21.07 -43.10
CA LYS A 234 -14.82 -21.37 -43.26
C LYS A 234 -15.38 -22.16 -42.06
N GLU A 235 -16.36 -21.73 -41.27
CA GLU A 235 -17.62 -20.96 -41.41
C GLU A 235 -18.88 -21.85 -41.37
N LYS A 236 -19.86 -21.39 -40.56
CA LYS A 236 -21.35 -21.62 -40.49
C LYS A 236 -21.81 -22.13 -39.12
N VAL A 237 -22.58 -21.41 -38.29
CA VAL A 237 -23.85 -20.63 -38.41
C VAL A 237 -25.12 -21.50 -38.51
N ALA A 238 -25.95 -21.43 -37.46
CA ALA A 238 -27.43 -21.39 -37.40
C ALA A 238 -27.80 -21.46 -35.89
N ASP A 239 -28.41 -20.49 -35.20
CA ASP A 239 -29.61 -19.65 -35.37
C ASP A 239 -30.96 -20.34 -35.01
N SER A 240 -31.65 -19.78 -34.01
CA SER A 240 -33.11 -19.81 -33.69
C SER A 240 -33.32 -19.20 -32.28
N LYS A 241 -33.84 -17.97 -32.15
CA LYS A 241 -35.27 -17.54 -32.02
C LYS A 241 -35.99 -18.12 -30.78
N GLU A 242 -36.37 -17.34 -29.76
CA GLU A 242 -37.38 -16.25 -29.62
C GLU A 242 -38.62 -16.73 -28.82
N ALA A 243 -39.29 -15.75 -28.17
CA ALA A 243 -40.55 -15.77 -27.39
C ALA A 243 -40.39 -15.95 -25.85
N MET A 244 -40.65 -14.99 -24.95
CA MET A 244 -41.78 -14.04 -24.73
C MET A 244 -42.86 -14.61 -23.79
N MET A 245 -43.41 -13.72 -22.93
CA MET A 245 -44.49 -13.87 -21.92
C MET A 245 -44.02 -14.16 -20.48
N SER A 246 -44.63 -13.63 -19.42
CA SER A 246 -45.48 -12.45 -19.16
C SER A 246 -45.58 -12.33 -17.64
N SER A 247 -46.03 -11.16 -17.20
CA SER A 247 -46.43 -10.77 -15.84
C SER A 247 -47.44 -11.69 -15.14
N ASP A 248 -47.45 -11.64 -13.81
CA ASP A 248 -48.58 -11.32 -12.91
C ASP A 248 -48.13 -11.56 -11.44
N GLU A 249 -48.01 -10.54 -10.59
CA GLU A 249 -49.02 -9.87 -9.75
C GLU A 249 -49.61 -10.68 -8.57
N ALA A 250 -49.49 -10.06 -7.39
CA ALA A 250 -50.46 -9.98 -6.29
C ALA A 250 -50.32 -10.86 -5.01
N LYS A 251 -50.31 -10.12 -3.88
CA LYS A 251 -50.98 -10.37 -2.58
C LYS A 251 -50.35 -11.44 -1.66
N SER A 252 -50.37 -11.38 -0.33
CA SER A 252 -51.07 -10.55 0.67
C SER A 252 -50.64 -11.03 2.08
N ALA A 253 -50.92 -10.20 3.10
CA ALA A 253 -51.02 -10.50 4.55
C ALA A 253 -49.70 -10.62 5.32
N GLN A 254 -49.34 -9.73 6.24
CA GLN A 254 -50.05 -9.22 7.43
C GLN A 254 -50.34 -10.33 8.46
N THR A 255 -49.51 -10.39 9.49
CA THR A 255 -49.89 -10.88 10.82
C THR A 255 -49.16 -10.07 11.88
N ASP A 256 -49.96 -9.29 12.60
CA ASP A 256 -49.68 -8.71 13.91
C ASP A 256 -49.53 -9.83 14.97
N SER A 257 -48.59 -9.64 15.90
CA SER A 257 -48.73 -10.00 17.33
C SER A 257 -47.58 -9.34 18.08
N SER A 258 -47.77 -8.21 18.76
CA SER A 258 -48.28 -8.13 20.14
C SER A 258 -47.58 -9.11 21.09
N MET A 259 -46.65 -8.62 21.90
CA MET A 259 -46.66 -8.87 23.34
C MET A 259 -45.79 -7.86 24.10
N GLN A 260 -46.40 -7.29 25.13
CA GLN A 260 -45.86 -6.31 26.06
C GLN A 260 -44.90 -6.96 27.08
N MET A 261 -43.82 -6.22 27.40
CA MET A 261 -43.23 -5.87 28.71
C MET A 261 -43.45 -6.82 29.92
N PRO A 262 -42.42 -6.97 30.79
CA PRO A 262 -42.33 -6.02 31.90
C PRO A 262 -40.91 -5.52 32.22
N ALA A 263 -40.91 -4.31 32.77
CA ALA A 263 -39.80 -3.61 33.35
C ALA A 263 -39.28 -4.28 34.63
N THR A 264 -37.96 -4.28 34.81
CA THR A 264 -37.33 -4.28 36.13
C THR A 264 -36.27 -3.20 36.18
N MET A 265 -36.50 -2.24 37.07
CA MET A 265 -35.54 -1.25 37.52
C MET A 265 -34.25 -1.93 38.03
N SER A 266 -33.09 -1.40 37.67
CA SER A 266 -31.96 -1.41 38.58
C SER A 266 -31.19 -0.09 38.48
N SER A 267 -31.05 0.53 39.65
CA SER A 267 -30.29 1.73 39.91
C SER A 267 -28.79 1.42 39.96
N SER A 268 -27.96 2.24 39.31
CA SER A 268 -26.65 2.58 39.87
C SER A 268 -26.19 3.96 39.40
N LYS A 269 -26.15 4.87 40.39
CA LYS A 269 -25.45 6.15 40.33
C LYS A 269 -23.95 5.88 40.37
N LYS A 270 -23.19 6.49 39.47
CA LYS A 270 -21.91 7.23 39.69
C LYS A 270 -21.04 7.19 38.44
N GLN A 271 -21.29 8.10 37.50
CA GLN A 271 -20.27 8.50 36.52
C GLN A 271 -20.60 9.88 35.95
N LYS A 272 -20.55 10.91 36.81
CA LYS A 272 -20.69 12.32 36.38
C LYS A 272 -19.72 13.18 37.18
N SER A 273 -18.45 13.20 36.78
CA SER A 273 -17.54 14.28 37.20
C SER A 273 -16.40 14.53 36.21
N VAL A 274 -15.95 13.52 35.45
CA VAL A 274 -14.80 13.67 34.53
C VAL A 274 -15.11 14.61 33.34
N GLY A 275 -16.33 14.55 32.78
CA GLY A 275 -16.71 15.40 31.64
C GLY A 275 -16.79 16.89 31.94
N ARG A 276 -17.02 17.29 33.20
CA ARG A 276 -17.02 18.72 33.59
C ARG A 276 -15.61 19.29 33.64
N ILE A 277 -14.64 18.50 34.12
CA ILE A 277 -13.25 18.93 34.23
C ILE A 277 -12.66 19.19 32.83
N ILE A 278 -12.92 18.30 31.88
CA ILE A 278 -12.47 18.46 30.48
C ILE A 278 -13.09 19.72 29.85
N GLY A 279 -14.36 19.99 30.12
CA GLY A 279 -15.03 21.21 29.64
C GLY A 279 -14.40 22.51 30.16
N TYR A 280 -14.03 22.56 31.44
CA TYR A 280 -13.35 23.73 32.01
C TYR A 280 -11.94 23.94 31.44
N VAL A 281 -11.20 22.86 31.16
CA VAL A 281 -9.86 22.96 30.55
C VAL A 281 -9.95 23.51 29.13
N ILE A 282 -10.89 23.02 28.31
CA ILE A 282 -11.08 23.53 26.94
C ILE A 282 -11.51 25.00 26.95
N LEU A 283 -12.44 25.37 27.84
CA LEU A 283 -12.88 26.76 27.97
C LEU A 283 -11.72 27.68 28.39
N ALA A 284 -10.88 27.25 29.33
CA ALA A 284 -9.71 27.99 29.76
C ALA A 284 -8.70 28.22 28.62
N LEU A 285 -8.44 27.20 27.80
CA LEU A 285 -7.54 27.31 26.65
C LEU A 285 -8.08 28.27 25.58
N ILE A 286 -9.39 28.24 25.31
CA ILE A 286 -10.02 29.18 24.38
C ILE A 286 -9.92 30.61 24.92
N THR A 287 -10.23 30.83 26.20
CA THR A 287 -10.12 32.16 26.80
C THR A 287 -8.69 32.69 26.78
N LEU A 288 -7.69 31.81 27.03
CA LEU A 288 -6.29 32.19 26.96
C LEU A 288 -5.89 32.58 25.53
N GLY A 289 -6.33 31.83 24.53
CA GLY A 289 -6.10 32.12 23.11
C GLY A 289 -6.71 33.45 22.64
N VAL A 290 -7.91 33.78 23.11
CA VAL A 290 -8.55 35.07 22.79
C VAL A 290 -7.81 36.23 23.46
N ILE A 291 -7.36 36.06 24.70
CA ILE A 291 -6.58 37.09 25.41
C ILE A 291 -5.23 37.30 24.73
N THR A 292 -4.49 36.24 24.40
CA THR A 292 -3.19 36.36 23.74
C THR A 292 -3.33 36.98 22.35
N PHE A 293 -4.35 36.60 21.58
CA PHE A 293 -4.65 37.24 20.30
C PHE A 293 -4.98 38.72 20.45
N GLY A 294 -5.79 39.10 21.44
CA GLY A 294 -6.11 40.49 21.74
C GLY A 294 -4.87 41.32 22.12
N VAL A 295 -3.95 40.74 22.91
CA VAL A 295 -2.67 41.38 23.26
C VAL A 295 -1.80 41.56 22.01
N ILE A 296 -1.72 40.57 21.13
CA ILE A 296 -0.96 40.69 19.87
C ILE A 296 -1.54 41.80 18.99
N CYS A 297 -2.85 41.87 18.80
CA CYS A 297 -3.49 42.95 18.04
C CYS A 297 -3.28 44.33 18.68
N LEU A 298 -3.24 44.41 20.01
CA LEU A 298 -2.98 45.67 20.71
C LEU A 298 -1.52 46.12 20.53
N LEU A 299 -0.57 45.19 20.61
CA LEU A 299 0.86 45.46 20.42
C LEU A 299 1.20 45.85 18.98
N ASP A 300 0.50 45.24 18.01
CA ASP A 300 0.52 45.60 16.59
C ASP A 300 -0.05 47.01 16.37
N TRP A 301 -1.21 47.31 16.97
CA TRP A 301 -1.80 48.65 16.93
C TRP A 301 -0.91 49.74 17.58
N LEU A 302 -0.18 49.39 18.63
CA LEU A 302 0.78 50.27 19.31
C LEU A 302 2.11 50.44 18.54
N GLY A 303 2.30 49.72 17.42
CA GLY A 303 3.52 49.80 16.60
C GLY A 303 4.78 49.28 17.28
N THR A 304 4.61 48.44 18.32
CA THR A 304 5.72 47.94 19.15
C THR A 304 6.33 46.65 18.64
N THR A 305 5.65 45.94 17.74
CA THR A 305 6.08 44.64 17.23
C THR A 305 5.72 44.46 15.75
N ASP A 306 6.72 44.49 14.86
CA ASP A 306 6.62 44.08 13.44
C ASP A 306 6.55 42.54 13.33
N LEU A 307 5.51 41.93 13.93
CA LEU A 307 5.40 40.46 14.06
C LEU A 307 4.46 39.81 13.03
N LEU A 308 3.83 40.60 12.15
CA LEU A 308 2.94 40.10 11.10
C LEU A 308 3.36 40.61 9.69
N PRO A 309 4.39 40.03 9.06
CA PRO A 309 4.76 40.37 7.67
C PRO A 309 3.73 39.90 6.61
N PHE A 310 2.58 39.34 7.01
CA PHE A 310 1.64 38.67 6.09
C PHE A 310 0.35 39.42 5.79
N ILE A 311 0.15 40.63 6.32
CA ILE A 311 -1.01 41.46 5.95
C ILE A 311 -0.48 42.72 5.27
N SER A 312 -0.18 42.59 3.98
CA SER A 312 0.12 43.72 3.12
C SER A 312 -1.15 44.56 2.93
N PRO A 313 -1.15 45.86 3.25
CA PRO A 313 -2.27 46.73 2.97
C PRO A 313 -2.26 47.08 1.47
N LYS A 314 -3.35 46.75 0.78
CA LYS A 314 -3.75 47.46 -0.44
C LYS A 314 -4.58 48.67 -0.07
#